data_AF-A0A966E0W0-F1
#
_entry.id   AF-A0A966E0W0-F1
#
_cell.length_a   1.000
_cell.length_b   1.000
_cell.length_c   1.000
_cell.angle_alpha   90.00
_cell.angle_beta   90.00
_cell.angle_gamma   90.00
#
_symmetry.space_group_name_H-M   'P 1'
#
loop_
_entity.id
_entity.type
_entity.pdbx_description
1 polymer ?
#
loop_
_entity_poly.entity_id
_entity_poly.type
_entity_poly.pdbx_seq_one_letter_code
_entity_poly.pdbx_strand_id
1 'polypeptide(L)'
;MKVDDDRNMNDMPARLLATLILSLCGLFASTLTHAAENAPNIVIILADDMGWNDVGYHGSEISTPHIDRLAAEGLELDRFYAQPACSPTRAALLILLCPS
;
A
#
# COMPACT_ATOMS: atom_id res chain seq x y z
N MET A 1 -44.53 43.01 22.52
CA MET A 1 -43.30 42.51 21.88
C MET A 1 -42.30 42.22 22.99
N LYS A 2 -42.49 41.10 23.69
CA LYS A 2 -41.57 40.62 24.71
C LYS A 2 -40.53 39.83 23.93
N VAL A 3 -39.32 40.36 23.88
CA VAL A 3 -38.17 39.66 23.33
C VAL A 3 -37.96 38.46 24.24
N ASP A 4 -38.20 37.26 23.70
CA ASP A 4 -37.84 36.01 24.34
C ASP A 4 -36.30 35.94 24.40
N ASP A 5 -35.71 36.63 25.38
CA ASP A 5 -34.29 36.54 25.74
C ASP A 5 -34.09 35.39 26.74
N ASP A 6 -34.61 34.22 26.37
CA ASP A 6 -34.41 32.97 27.09
C ASP A 6 -33.22 32.21 26.48
N ARG A 7 -32.13 32.92 26.12
CA ARG A 7 -30.85 32.28 25.86
C ARG A 7 -30.33 31.74 27.19
N ASN A 8 -30.83 30.58 27.54
CA ASN A 8 -30.58 29.84 28.76
C ASN A 8 -29.07 29.83 29.07
N MET A 9 -28.70 30.56 30.13
CA MET A 9 -27.34 30.64 30.67
C MET A 9 -26.77 29.25 31.02
N ASN A 10 -27.64 28.24 31.21
CA ASN A 10 -27.25 26.86 31.49
C ASN A 10 -26.89 26.02 30.25
N ASP A 11 -27.07 26.54 29.04
CA ASP A 11 -26.71 25.83 27.80
C ASP A 11 -25.25 26.09 27.38
N MET A 12 -24.58 27.09 27.97
CA MET A 12 -23.17 27.40 27.72
C MET A 12 -22.20 26.22 27.94
N PRO A 13 -22.26 25.43 29.04
CA PRO A 13 -21.38 24.27 29.21
C PRO A 13 -21.70 23.14 28.22
N ALA A 14 -22.99 22.94 27.87
CA ALA A 14 -23.42 21.93 26.90
C ALA A 14 -22.93 22.25 25.48
N ARG A 15 -22.95 23.54 25.09
CA ARG A 15 -22.40 24.00 23.80
C ARG A 15 -20.88 23.89 23.76
N LEU A 16 -20.20 24.17 24.88
CA LEU A 16 -18.74 24.03 25.00
C LEU A 16 -18.30 22.56 24.86
N LEU A 17 -18.99 21.66 25.56
CA LEU A 17 -18.80 20.21 25.46
C LEU A 17 -19.07 19.69 24.05
N ALA A 18 -20.17 20.12 23.42
CA ALA A 18 -20.49 19.74 22.04
C ALA A 18 -19.41 20.20 21.04
N THR A 19 -18.89 21.43 21.18
CA THR A 19 -17.79 21.92 20.33
C THR A 19 -16.48 21.17 20.58
N LEU A 20 -16.19 20.79 21.83
CA LEU A 20 -14.99 20.01 22.16
C LEU A 20 -15.05 18.61 21.56
N ILE A 21 -16.20 17.93 21.69
CA ILE A 21 -16.44 16.61 21.11
C ILE A 21 -16.35 16.68 19.57
N LEU A 22 -16.93 17.70 18.95
CA LEU A 22 -16.88 17.88 17.50
C LEU A 22 -15.45 18.12 17.00
N SER A 23 -14.65 18.92 17.74
CA SER A 23 -13.24 19.16 17.42
C SER A 23 -12.39 17.90 17.58
N LEU A 24 -12.67 17.09 18.59
CA LEU A 24 -11.97 15.82 18.84
C LEU A 24 -12.30 14.77 17.78
N CYS A 25 -13.58 14.69 17.36
CA CYS A 25 -14.00 13.84 16.24
C CYS A 25 -13.34 14.28 14.92
N GLY A 26 -13.19 15.58 14.67
CA GLY A 26 -12.51 16.10 13.49
C GLY A 26 -11.03 15.73 13.42
N LEU A 27 -10.32 15.80 14.55
CA LEU A 27 -8.91 15.35 14.64
C LEU A 27 -8.79 13.84 14.41
N PHE A 28 -9.70 13.04 14.95
CA PHE A 28 -9.66 11.58 14.76
C PHE A 28 -9.89 11.19 13.29
N ALA A 29 -10.86 11.81 12.62
CA ALA A 29 -11.16 11.55 11.20
C ALA A 29 -9.98 11.88 10.26
N SER A 30 -9.25 12.96 10.54
CA SER A 30 -8.12 13.39 9.71
C SER A 30 -6.92 12.44 9.80
N THR A 31 -6.67 11.83 10.96
CA THR A 31 -5.61 10.80 11.09
C THR A 31 -5.90 9.53 10.29
N LEU A 32 -7.19 9.17 10.13
CA LEU A 32 -7.59 7.95 9.42
C LEU A 32 -7.41 8.09 7.90
N THR A 33 -7.66 9.28 7.35
CA THR A 33 -7.50 9.56 5.91
C THR A 33 -6.03 9.52 5.48
N HIS A 34 -5.11 9.98 6.32
CA HIS A 34 -3.69 10.08 5.98
C HIS A 34 -3.01 8.72 5.78
N ALA A 35 -3.51 7.66 6.41
CA ALA A 35 -2.99 6.30 6.22
C ALA A 35 -3.27 5.75 4.80
N ALA A 36 -4.36 6.18 4.16
CA ALA A 36 -4.71 5.71 2.82
C ALA A 36 -3.88 6.40 1.72
N GLU A 37 -3.49 7.66 1.91
CA GLU A 37 -2.69 8.42 0.93
C GLU A 37 -1.24 7.92 0.83
N ASN A 38 -0.71 7.31 1.90
CA ASN A 38 0.68 6.85 1.96
C ASN A 38 0.86 5.37 1.58
N ALA A 39 -0.16 4.72 1.02
CA ALA A 39 -0.03 3.33 0.58
C ALA A 39 0.94 3.23 -0.60
N PRO A 40 2.00 2.40 -0.53
CA PRO A 40 2.92 2.23 -1.64
C PRO A 40 2.23 1.53 -2.80
N ASN A 41 2.55 1.94 -4.03
CA ASN A 41 2.12 1.23 -5.23
C ASN A 41 2.99 -0.01 -5.40
N ILE A 42 2.38 -1.20 -5.42
CA ILE A 42 3.07 -2.47 -5.61
C ILE A 42 2.88 -2.89 -7.07
N VAL A 43 3.98 -2.94 -7.82
CA VAL A 43 3.99 -3.40 -9.22
C VAL A 43 4.73 -4.73 -9.29
N ILE A 44 4.05 -5.77 -9.77
CA ILE A 44 4.61 -7.11 -9.95
C ILE A 44 4.82 -7.33 -11.45
N ILE A 45 6.08 -7.49 -11.87
CA ILE A 45 6.45 -7.83 -13.25
C ILE A 45 6.88 -9.30 -13.24
N LEU A 46 6.15 -10.15 -13.97
CA LEU A 46 6.43 -11.58 -14.09
C LEU A 46 6.85 -11.88 -15.54
N ALA A 47 8.07 -12.36 -15.73
CA ALA A 47 8.54 -12.88 -17.01
C ALA A 47 8.32 -14.40 -17.05
N ASP A 48 7.80 -14.91 -18.16
CA ASP A 48 7.61 -16.35 -18.39
C ASP A 48 8.87 -16.95 -19.04
N ASP A 49 9.24 -18.17 -18.65
CA ASP A 49 10.39 -18.92 -19.15
C ASP A 49 11.76 -18.20 -19.14
N MET A 50 11.93 -17.16 -18.30
CA MET A 50 13.21 -16.46 -18.15
C MET A 50 14.20 -17.31 -17.34
N GLY A 51 15.32 -17.66 -17.96
CA GLY A 51 16.41 -18.39 -17.34
C GLY A 51 17.35 -17.51 -16.53
N TRP A 52 18.18 -18.14 -15.70
CA TRP A 52 19.16 -17.45 -14.86
C TRP A 52 20.12 -16.56 -15.65
N ASN A 53 20.58 -17.01 -16.82
CA ASN A 53 21.58 -16.29 -17.63
C ASN A 53 20.96 -15.39 -18.72
N ASP A 54 19.68 -15.02 -18.60
CA ASP A 54 18.99 -14.19 -19.61
C ASP A 54 19.00 -12.69 -19.29
N VAL A 55 19.56 -12.32 -18.13
CA VAL A 55 19.63 -10.93 -17.64
C VAL A 55 21.08 -10.44 -17.57
N GLY A 56 21.29 -9.18 -17.91
CA GLY A 56 22.60 -8.53 -17.99
C GLY A 56 23.35 -8.55 -16.66
N TYR A 57 22.66 -8.34 -15.54
CA TYR A 57 23.27 -8.40 -14.19
C TYR A 57 23.80 -9.80 -13.80
N HIS A 58 23.35 -10.88 -14.47
CA HIS A 58 23.90 -12.23 -14.33
C HIS A 58 24.96 -12.59 -15.39
N GLY A 59 25.33 -11.66 -16.27
CA GLY A 59 26.31 -11.90 -17.33
C GLY A 59 25.74 -12.46 -18.63
N SER A 60 24.46 -12.22 -18.92
CA SER A 60 23.86 -12.54 -20.21
C SER A 60 24.53 -11.82 -21.39
N GLU A 61 24.46 -12.42 -22.58
CA GLU A 61 24.78 -11.73 -23.85
C GLU A 61 23.68 -10.71 -24.21
N ILE A 62 22.48 -10.85 -23.65
CA ILE A 62 21.35 -9.96 -23.87
C ILE A 62 21.49 -8.70 -23.00
N SER A 63 21.47 -7.53 -23.63
CA SER A 63 21.50 -6.25 -22.92
C SER A 63 20.13 -5.94 -22.31
N THR A 64 20.04 -5.92 -20.98
CA THR A 64 18.80 -5.61 -20.22
C THR A 64 18.94 -4.36 -19.33
N PRO A 65 19.25 -3.18 -19.89
CA PRO A 65 19.68 -2.01 -19.10
C PRO A 65 18.65 -1.51 -18.08
N HIS A 66 17.35 -1.67 -18.36
CA HIS A 66 16.29 -1.29 -17.42
C HIS A 66 16.19 -2.24 -16.23
N ILE A 67 16.37 -3.55 -16.46
CA ILE A 67 16.32 -4.56 -15.40
C ILE A 67 17.60 -4.50 -14.56
N ASP A 68 18.75 -4.30 -15.21
CA ASP A 68 20.04 -4.16 -14.53
C ASP A 68 20.02 -2.94 -13.59
N ARG A 69 19.39 -1.83 -14.03
CA ARG A 69 19.17 -0.67 -13.17
C ARG A 69 18.27 -0.99 -11.97
N LEU A 70 17.20 -1.75 -12.16
CA LEU A 70 16.32 -2.16 -11.06
C LEU A 70 17.05 -3.04 -10.04
N ALA A 71 17.92 -3.94 -10.50
CA ALA A 71 18.77 -4.75 -9.62
C ALA A 71 19.77 -3.87 -8.85
N ALA A 72 20.39 -2.89 -9.51
CA ALA A 72 21.37 -1.98 -8.89
C ALA A 72 20.76 -0.99 -7.88
N GLU A 73 19.53 -0.53 -8.11
CA GLU A 73 18.81 0.38 -7.21
C GLU A 73 18.02 -0.37 -6.12
N GLY A 74 17.86 -1.68 -6.26
CA GLY A 74 17.00 -2.52 -5.44
C GLY A 74 17.72 -3.67 -4.73
N LEU A 75 17.04 -4.81 -4.66
CA LEU A 75 17.54 -6.05 -4.06
C LEU A 75 17.38 -7.20 -5.05
N GLU A 76 18.42 -8.00 -5.18
CA GLU A 76 18.43 -9.25 -5.94
C GLU A 76 18.16 -10.45 -5.01
N LEU A 77 17.42 -11.44 -5.51
CA LEU A 77 17.13 -12.67 -4.79
C LEU A 77 17.90 -13.85 -5.41
N ASP A 78 19.15 -14.08 -4.96
CA ASP A 78 20.05 -15.10 -5.54
C ASP A 78 19.52 -16.55 -5.48
N ARG A 79 18.54 -16.81 -4.61
CA ARG A 79 17.96 -18.14 -4.38
C ARG A 79 16.43 -18.12 -4.48
N PHE A 80 15.93 -17.59 -5.59
CA PHE A 80 14.52 -17.65 -5.94
C PHE A 80 14.17 -18.98 -6.63
N TYR A 81 13.19 -19.72 -6.09
CA TYR A 81 12.76 -21.00 -6.63
C TYR A 81 11.36 -20.89 -7.24
N ALA A 82 11.24 -21.28 -8.51
CA ALA A 82 9.97 -21.42 -9.20
C ALA A 82 9.60 -22.91 -9.36
N GLN A 83 8.31 -23.21 -9.49
CA GLN A 83 7.88 -24.56 -9.87
C GLN A 83 8.18 -24.78 -11.36
N PRO A 84 8.46 -26.03 -11.79
CA PRO A 84 8.87 -26.34 -13.16
C PRO A 84 7.75 -26.17 -14.22
N ALA A 85 6.55 -25.75 -13.80
CA ALA A 85 5.44 -25.46 -14.70
C ALA A 85 4.85 -24.07 -14.42
N CYS A 86 4.36 -23.42 -15.47
CA CYS A 86 3.85 -22.04 -15.41
C CYS A 86 2.55 -21.91 -14.58
N SER A 87 1.63 -22.86 -14.70
CA SER A 87 0.36 -22.89 -13.96
C SER A 87 0.54 -22.95 -12.43
N PRO A 88 1.37 -23.85 -11.86
CA PRO A 88 1.57 -23.88 -10.41
C PRO A 88 2.32 -22.65 -9.87
N THR A 89 3.31 -22.12 -10.60
CA THR A 89 4.04 -20.90 -10.19
C THR A 89 3.11 -19.67 -10.16
N ARG A 90 2.25 -19.50 -11.17
CA ARG A 90 1.28 -18.39 -11.20
C ARG A 90 0.19 -18.55 -10.13
N ALA A 91 -0.29 -19.77 -9.87
CA ALA A 91 -1.25 -20.03 -8.81
C ALA A 91 -0.68 -19.73 -7.42
N ALA A 92 0.58 -20.10 -7.17
CA ALA A 92 1.28 -19.77 -5.92
C ALA A 92 1.47 -18.25 -5.75
N LEU A 93 1.77 -17.51 -6.82
CA LEU A 93 1.94 -16.06 -6.75
C LEU A 93 0.62 -15.29 -6.59
N LEU A 94 -0.40 -15.64 -7.38
CA LEU A 94 -1.63 -14.86 -7.47
C LEU A 94 -2.69 -15.27 -6.44
N ILE A 95 -2.72 -16.53 -6.05
CA ILE A 95 -3.78 -17.13 -5.22
C ILE A 95 -3.20 -17.65 -3.88
N LEU A 96 -1.87 -17.58 -3.70
CA LEU A 96 -1.16 -18.10 -2.51
C LEU A 96 -1.40 -19.59 -2.25
N LEU A 97 -1.68 -20.36 -3.31
CA LEU A 97 -1.96 -21.78 -3.21
C LEU A 97 -0.75 -22.61 -3.69
N CYS A 98 -0.27 -23.53 -2.85
CA CYS A 98 0.68 -24.55 -3.27
C CYS A 98 -0.07 -25.70 -3.95
N PRO A 99 0.21 -26.03 -5.22
CA PRO A 99 -0.36 -27.20 -5.87
C PRO A 99 0.31 -28.46 -5.30
N SER A 100 -0.53 -29.34 -4.76
CA SER A 100 -0.18 -30.63 -4.13
C SER A 100 0.12 -31.73 -5.15
#